data_AF-A0A2D5F6N4-F1
#
_entry.id   AF-A0A2D5F6N4-F1
#
_cell.length_a   1.000
_cell.length_b   1.000
_cell.length_c   1.000
_cell.angle_alpha   90.00
_cell.angle_beta   90.00
_cell.angle_gamma   90.00
#
_symmetry.space_group_name_H-M   'P 1'
#
loop_
_entity.id
_entity.type
_entity.pdbx_description
1 polymer ?
#
loop_
_entity_poly.entity_id
_entity_poly.type
_entity_poly.pdbx_seq_one_letter_code
_entity_poly.pdbx_strand_id
1 'polypeptide(L)'
;MIITEENLKIVILDELRKTLFKEGLRHHYVNKIPVHESIYRVGSPCYFNVIKQAREFYKQGLYEAVNEEERRILETTELGEWAMFEGEEVPLDFPMYIETLDEAKKKKKKDPPIGKPSRNTGSGKKYKVFVRNPKTGKIKKITYGDAKGGLKGGWNSAEARKSFASRHKCAQKKDRTKAGYWACRAHKDFGPGIGRFW
;
A
#
# COMPACT_ATOMS: atom_id res chain seq x y z
N MET A 1 -6.63 16.88 -49.96
CA MET A 1 -6.73 15.57 -49.29
C MET A 1 -8.21 15.23 -49.18
N ILE A 2 -8.73 14.29 -49.97
CA ILE A 2 -10.14 13.93 -49.94
C ILE A 2 -10.32 12.96 -48.77
N ILE A 3 -11.00 13.39 -47.71
CA ILE A 3 -11.34 12.52 -46.59
C ILE A 3 -12.52 11.67 -47.05
N THR A 4 -12.32 10.35 -47.13
CA THR A 4 -13.40 9.39 -47.45
C THR A 4 -14.25 9.12 -46.21
N GLU A 5 -15.51 8.73 -46.39
CA GLU A 5 -16.41 8.35 -45.27
C GLU A 5 -15.82 7.22 -44.42
N GLU A 6 -15.07 6.32 -45.04
CA GLU A 6 -14.43 5.17 -44.39
C GLU A 6 -13.28 5.61 -43.47
N ASN A 7 -12.45 6.56 -43.94
CA ASN A 7 -11.42 7.17 -43.11
C ASN A 7 -12.04 7.95 -41.94
N LEU A 8 -13.19 8.61 -42.16
CA LEU A 8 -13.91 9.32 -41.11
C LEU A 8 -14.42 8.35 -40.03
N LYS A 9 -15.00 7.21 -40.43
CA LYS A 9 -15.47 6.16 -39.50
C LYS A 9 -14.34 5.61 -38.64
N ILE A 10 -13.18 5.35 -39.25
CA ILE A 10 -11.99 4.85 -38.54
C ILE A 10 -11.53 5.86 -37.47
N VAL A 11 -11.44 7.15 -37.83
CA VAL A 11 -11.02 8.20 -36.89
C VAL A 11 -12.02 8.35 -35.75
N ILE A 12 -13.32 8.32 -36.04
CA ILE A 12 -14.38 8.41 -35.03
C ILE A 12 -14.31 7.20 -34.08
N LEU A 13 -14.16 6.00 -34.61
CA LEU A 13 -14.04 4.78 -33.79
C LEU A 13 -12.80 4.81 -32.91
N ASP A 14 -11.66 5.25 -33.43
CA ASP A 14 -10.42 5.36 -32.66
C ASP A 14 -10.57 6.36 -31.49
N GLU A 15 -11.19 7.51 -31.74
CA GLU A 15 -11.39 8.53 -30.72
C GLU A 15 -12.45 8.11 -29.69
N LEU A 16 -13.48 7.40 -30.13
CA LEU A 16 -14.47 6.78 -29.25
C LEU A 16 -13.84 5.73 -28.34
N ARG A 17 -12.96 4.87 -28.87
CA ARG A 17 -12.21 3.88 -28.08
C ARG A 17 -11.33 4.55 -27.03
N LYS A 18 -10.59 5.60 -27.38
CA LYS A 18 -9.72 6.35 -26.45
C LYS A 18 -10.49 7.03 -25.31
N THR A 19 -11.73 7.45 -25.56
CA THR A 19 -12.58 8.12 -24.56
C THR A 19 -13.33 7.13 -23.69
N LEU A 20 -13.77 6.00 -24.25
CA LEU A 20 -14.57 5.00 -23.56
C LEU A 20 -13.72 4.06 -22.68
N PHE A 21 -12.51 3.72 -23.13
CA PHE A 21 -11.63 2.80 -22.39
C PHE A 21 -11.08 3.46 -21.13
N LYS A 22 -11.14 2.74 -20.00
CA LYS A 22 -10.50 3.21 -18.76
C LYS A 22 -8.99 3.19 -18.93
N GLU A 23 -8.29 3.94 -18.07
CA GLU A 23 -6.84 4.15 -18.17
C GLU A 23 -6.03 2.86 -18.41
N GLY A 24 -6.37 1.77 -17.73
CA GLY A 24 -5.75 0.47 -17.94
C GLY A 24 -5.93 -0.06 -19.37
N LEU A 25 -7.17 -0.30 -19.81
CA LEU A 25 -7.43 -0.82 -21.16
C LEU A 25 -6.96 0.15 -22.25
N ARG A 26 -7.09 1.46 -22.01
CA ARG A 26 -6.60 2.50 -22.93
C ARG A 26 -5.09 2.38 -23.13
N HIS A 27 -4.33 2.12 -22.07
CA HIS A 27 -2.89 1.90 -22.18
C HIS A 27 -2.57 0.69 -23.05
N HIS A 28 -3.28 -0.43 -22.88
CA HIS A 28 -3.13 -1.62 -23.72
C HIS A 28 -3.47 -1.34 -25.20
N TYR A 29 -4.59 -0.66 -25.45
CA TYR A 29 -5.04 -0.31 -26.79
C TYR A 29 -4.06 0.62 -27.54
N VAL A 30 -3.56 1.66 -26.87
CA VAL A 30 -2.65 2.65 -27.47
C VAL A 30 -1.28 2.04 -27.75
N ASN A 31 -0.75 1.24 -26.82
CA ASN A 31 0.58 0.65 -26.95
C ASN A 31 0.58 -0.71 -27.69
N LYS A 32 -0.60 -1.21 -28.08
CA LYS A 32 -0.77 -2.52 -28.73
C LYS A 32 -0.18 -3.67 -27.88
N ILE A 33 -0.40 -3.60 -26.58
CA ILE A 33 0.01 -4.62 -25.62
C ILE A 33 -1.22 -5.49 -25.32
N PRO A 34 -1.15 -6.82 -25.46
CA PRO A 34 -2.28 -7.68 -25.16
C PRO A 34 -2.66 -7.61 -23.67
N VAL A 35 -3.94 -7.78 -23.33
CA VAL A 35 -4.40 -7.58 -21.93
C VAL A 35 -3.84 -8.61 -20.93
N HIS A 36 -3.36 -9.76 -21.41
CA HIS A 36 -2.71 -10.76 -20.56
C HIS A 36 -1.29 -10.36 -20.14
N GLU A 37 -0.63 -9.49 -20.91
CA GLU A 37 0.63 -8.82 -20.51
C GLU A 37 0.32 -7.54 -19.73
N SER A 38 -0.51 -7.67 -18.70
CA SER A 38 -1.06 -6.53 -17.96
C SER A 38 0.02 -5.67 -17.30
N ILE A 39 -0.15 -4.34 -17.39
CA ILE A 39 0.66 -3.38 -16.62
C ILE A 39 0.44 -3.46 -15.10
N TYR A 40 -0.65 -4.10 -14.67
CA TYR A 40 -0.97 -4.30 -13.26
C TYR A 40 -0.43 -5.63 -12.77
N ARG A 41 -0.17 -5.71 -11.46
CA ARG A 41 0.18 -6.98 -10.82
C ARG A 41 -0.94 -8.00 -11.07
N VAL A 42 -0.56 -9.17 -11.57
CA VAL A 42 -1.43 -10.33 -11.77
C VAL A 42 -2.20 -10.63 -10.47
N GLY A 43 -3.52 -10.83 -10.59
CA GLY A 43 -4.40 -11.07 -9.44
C GLY A 43 -4.84 -9.83 -8.65
N SER A 44 -4.41 -8.62 -9.05
CA SER A 44 -4.94 -7.39 -8.46
C SER A 44 -6.34 -7.05 -8.98
N PRO A 45 -7.17 -6.28 -8.24
CA PRO A 45 -8.47 -5.83 -8.75
C PRO A 45 -8.36 -5.07 -10.09
N CYS A 46 -7.30 -4.28 -10.27
CA CYS A 46 -7.04 -3.56 -11.51
C CYS A 46 -6.75 -4.51 -12.69
N TYR A 47 -6.00 -5.59 -12.45
CA TYR A 47 -5.73 -6.63 -13.44
C TYR A 47 -7.04 -7.25 -13.95
N PHE A 48 -7.90 -7.70 -13.03
CA PHE A 48 -9.20 -8.29 -13.39
C PHE A 48 -10.11 -7.31 -14.13
N ASN A 49 -10.14 -6.04 -13.68
CA ASN A 49 -10.96 -5.01 -14.32
C ASN A 49 -10.55 -4.71 -15.77
N VAL A 50 -9.26 -4.74 -16.09
CA VAL A 50 -8.80 -4.54 -17.48
C VAL A 50 -9.30 -5.66 -18.38
N ILE A 51 -9.14 -6.91 -17.96
CA ILE A 51 -9.55 -8.09 -18.74
C ILE A 51 -11.07 -8.13 -18.89
N LYS A 52 -11.82 -7.85 -17.81
CA LYS A 52 -13.28 -7.73 -17.86
C LYS A 52 -13.73 -6.67 -18.85
N GLN A 53 -13.17 -5.46 -18.76
CA GLN A 53 -13.51 -4.37 -19.67
C GLN A 53 -13.15 -4.71 -21.13
N ALA A 54 -11.99 -5.33 -21.36
CA ALA A 54 -11.60 -5.79 -22.69
C ALA A 54 -12.61 -6.80 -23.25
N ARG A 55 -13.05 -7.77 -22.45
CA ARG A 55 -14.05 -8.77 -22.85
C ARG A 55 -15.40 -8.15 -23.16
N GLU A 56 -15.87 -7.21 -22.34
CA GLU A 56 -17.13 -6.48 -22.57
C GLU A 56 -17.08 -5.75 -23.92
N PHE A 57 -16.01 -5.01 -24.21
CA PHE A 57 -15.87 -4.30 -25.48
C PHE A 57 -15.57 -5.22 -26.66
N TYR A 58 -14.91 -6.35 -26.44
CA TYR A 58 -14.69 -7.37 -27.45
C TYR A 58 -16.03 -7.96 -27.93
N LYS A 59 -16.92 -8.30 -26.99
CA LYS A 59 -18.28 -8.77 -27.27
C LYS A 59 -19.13 -7.74 -28.02
N GLN A 60 -18.87 -6.45 -27.80
CA GLN A 60 -19.55 -5.34 -28.49
C GLN A 60 -18.91 -4.99 -29.86
N GLY A 61 -17.81 -5.63 -30.25
CA GLY A 61 -17.05 -5.28 -31.46
C GLY A 61 -16.28 -3.94 -31.37
N LEU A 62 -16.16 -3.38 -30.16
CA LEU A 62 -15.44 -2.12 -29.91
C LEU A 62 -13.98 -2.34 -29.56
N TYR A 63 -13.59 -3.56 -29.19
CA TYR A 63 -12.21 -3.96 -28.94
C TYR A 63 -11.85 -5.15 -29.82
N GLU A 64 -10.62 -5.14 -30.34
CA GLU A 64 -10.05 -6.22 -31.15
C GLU A 64 -8.85 -6.78 -30.40
N ALA A 65 -8.75 -8.11 -30.30
CA ALA A 65 -7.60 -8.76 -29.70
C ALA A 65 -6.34 -8.48 -30.51
N VAL A 66 -5.23 -8.22 -29.82
CA VAL A 66 -3.92 -7.93 -30.41
C VAL A 66 -3.32 -9.20 -31.04
N ASN A 67 -3.54 -10.35 -30.42
CA ASN A 67 -3.05 -11.64 -30.88
C ASN A 67 -4.02 -12.79 -30.54
N GLU A 68 -3.71 -13.99 -31.05
CA GLU A 68 -4.56 -15.18 -30.90
C GLU A 68 -4.67 -15.64 -29.44
N GLU A 69 -3.60 -15.51 -28.65
CA GLU A 69 -3.64 -15.88 -27.23
C GLU A 69 -4.57 -14.96 -26.42
N GLU A 70 -4.54 -13.66 -26.68
CA GLU A 70 -5.50 -12.72 -26.10
C GLU A 70 -6.92 -13.05 -26.53
N ARG A 71 -7.13 -13.35 -27.82
CA ARG A 71 -8.44 -13.75 -28.33
C ARG A 71 -8.98 -14.96 -27.57
N ARG A 72 -8.17 -16.00 -27.42
CA ARG A 72 -8.50 -17.20 -26.65
C ARG A 72 -8.89 -16.84 -25.22
N ILE A 73 -8.13 -15.98 -24.54
CA ILE A 73 -8.46 -15.54 -23.18
C ILE A 73 -9.82 -14.83 -23.13
N LEU A 74 -10.11 -13.95 -24.07
CA LEU A 74 -11.37 -13.19 -24.10
C LEU A 74 -12.58 -14.06 -24.44
N GLU A 75 -12.41 -15.08 -25.30
CA GLU A 75 -13.48 -15.96 -25.78
C GLU A 75 -13.73 -17.17 -24.89
N THR A 76 -12.68 -17.82 -24.38
CA THR A 76 -12.80 -19.13 -23.72
C THR A 76 -12.70 -19.08 -22.21
N THR A 77 -12.21 -17.98 -21.62
CA THR A 77 -12.03 -17.87 -20.16
C THR A 77 -13.03 -16.89 -19.56
N GLU A 78 -13.29 -17.06 -18.28
CA GLU A 78 -14.11 -16.18 -17.43
C GLU A 78 -13.24 -15.24 -16.57
N LEU A 79 -11.94 -15.17 -16.86
CA LEU A 79 -10.98 -14.35 -16.12
C LEU A 79 -11.43 -12.89 -16.02
N GLY A 80 -11.55 -12.36 -14.81
CA GLY A 80 -12.06 -11.00 -14.57
C GLY A 80 -13.52 -10.96 -14.08
N GLU A 81 -14.24 -12.08 -14.19
CA GLU A 81 -15.50 -12.30 -13.48
C GLU A 81 -15.26 -12.86 -12.07
N TRP A 82 -16.27 -12.73 -11.21
CA TRP A 82 -16.22 -13.12 -9.80
C TRP A 82 -17.42 -13.98 -9.46
N ALA A 83 -17.24 -14.94 -8.55
CA ALA A 83 -18.31 -15.80 -8.06
C ALA A 83 -18.18 -16.03 -6.55
N MET A 84 -19.27 -16.45 -5.91
CA MET A 84 -19.26 -16.85 -4.50
C MET A 84 -18.88 -18.33 -4.36
N PHE A 85 -17.84 -18.62 -3.59
CA PHE A 85 -17.41 -19.97 -3.25
C PHE A 85 -17.14 -20.05 -1.74
N GLU A 86 -17.78 -20.99 -1.05
CA GLU A 86 -17.65 -21.18 0.42
C GLU A 86 -17.87 -19.90 1.26
N GLY A 87 -18.68 -18.95 0.77
CA GLY A 87 -18.96 -17.69 1.45
C GLY A 87 -17.89 -16.59 1.25
N GLU A 88 -16.85 -16.83 0.45
CA GLU A 88 -15.90 -15.82 -0.01
C GLU A 88 -16.12 -15.52 -1.52
N GLU A 89 -15.93 -14.26 -1.92
CA GLU A 89 -15.97 -13.85 -3.34
C GLU A 89 -14.61 -14.13 -3.99
N VAL A 90 -14.60 -14.95 -5.03
CA VAL A 90 -13.38 -15.43 -5.69
C VAL A 90 -13.39 -15.09 -7.19
N PRO A 91 -12.22 -14.75 -7.77
CA PRO A 91 -12.12 -14.53 -9.21
C PRO A 91 -12.19 -15.86 -9.97
N LEU A 92 -12.95 -15.90 -11.05
CA LEU A 92 -13.07 -17.06 -11.93
C LEU A 92 -11.83 -17.22 -12.82
N ASP A 93 -11.53 -18.47 -13.19
CA ASP A 93 -10.38 -18.87 -14.02
C ASP A 93 -9.03 -18.29 -13.58
N PHE A 94 -8.90 -18.01 -12.29
CA PHE A 94 -7.67 -17.54 -11.68
C PHE A 94 -7.22 -18.51 -10.59
N PRO A 95 -5.94 -18.93 -10.57
CA PRO A 95 -5.45 -19.87 -9.57
C PRO A 95 -5.70 -19.37 -8.14
N MET A 96 -6.38 -20.19 -7.33
CA MET A 96 -6.58 -19.94 -5.90
C MET A 96 -5.25 -20.13 -5.14
N TYR A 97 -4.36 -19.14 -5.17
CA TYR A 97 -3.16 -19.15 -4.34
C TYR A 97 -3.47 -18.63 -2.94
N ILE A 98 -3.26 -19.47 -1.92
CA ILE A 98 -3.37 -19.14 -0.48
C ILE A 98 -2.65 -17.83 -0.14
N GLU A 99 -1.51 -17.55 -0.79
CA GLU A 99 -0.70 -16.35 -0.57
C GLU A 99 -1.39 -15.05 -0.97
N THR A 100 -2.24 -15.04 -2.00
CA THR A 100 -2.92 -13.83 -2.49
C THR A 100 -3.99 -13.32 -1.53
N LEU A 101 -4.76 -14.24 -0.93
CA LEU A 101 -5.70 -13.95 0.16
C LEU A 101 -4.94 -13.43 1.39
N ASP A 102 -3.78 -14.02 1.67
CA ASP A 102 -2.92 -13.66 2.77
C ASP A 102 -2.31 -12.26 2.63
N GLU A 103 -1.92 -11.82 1.43
CA GLU A 103 -1.39 -10.48 1.20
C GLU A 103 -2.44 -9.39 1.41
N ALA A 104 -3.68 -9.61 0.95
CA ALA A 104 -4.79 -8.69 1.19
C ALA A 104 -5.20 -8.66 2.67
N LYS A 105 -5.24 -9.82 3.34
CA LYS A 105 -5.48 -9.96 4.79
C LYS A 105 -4.32 -9.33 5.61
N LYS A 106 -3.06 -9.48 5.18
CA LYS A 106 -1.85 -8.88 5.80
C LYS A 106 -1.82 -7.35 5.68
N LYS A 107 -2.21 -6.78 4.53
CA LYS A 107 -2.30 -5.31 4.37
C LYS A 107 -3.43 -4.70 5.21
N LYS A 108 -4.51 -5.44 5.50
CA LYS A 108 -5.66 -4.94 6.26
C LYS A 108 -5.52 -4.96 7.79
N LYS A 109 -4.60 -5.73 8.40
CA LYS A 109 -4.61 -5.90 9.87
C LYS A 109 -3.25 -6.12 10.55
N LYS A 110 -2.34 -5.14 10.50
CA LYS A 110 -1.45 -4.92 11.65
C LYS A 110 -1.34 -3.42 11.89
N ASP A 111 -2.19 -2.91 12.79
CA ASP A 111 -1.87 -1.66 13.46
C ASP A 111 -0.44 -1.80 13.99
N PRO A 112 0.45 -0.83 13.71
CA PRO A 112 1.81 -0.92 14.18
C PRO A 112 1.78 -1.02 15.71
N PRO A 113 2.67 -1.80 16.33
CA PRO A 113 2.67 -2.05 17.76
C PRO A 113 2.60 -0.72 18.55
N ILE A 114 1.43 -0.44 19.14
CA ILE A 114 1.14 0.86 19.76
C ILE A 114 1.86 0.95 21.10
N GLY A 115 2.51 2.08 21.34
CA GLY A 115 3.22 2.37 22.59
C GLY A 115 4.50 1.57 22.77
N LYS A 116 4.98 0.88 21.72
CA LYS A 116 6.21 0.11 21.71
C LYS A 116 7.29 0.88 20.95
N PRO A 117 8.28 1.46 21.65
CA PRO A 117 9.38 2.13 21.00
C PRO A 117 10.25 1.17 20.20
N SER A 118 10.75 1.64 19.05
CA SER A 118 11.67 0.91 18.18
C SER A 118 12.72 1.87 17.61
N ARG A 119 13.80 1.32 17.05
CA ARG A 119 14.80 2.11 16.33
C ARG A 119 14.18 2.66 15.06
N ASN A 120 14.43 3.94 14.80
CA ASN A 120 14.03 4.55 13.56
C ASN A 120 15.12 4.28 12.52
N THR A 121 14.78 3.53 11.48
CA THR A 121 15.63 3.26 10.32
C THR A 121 15.58 4.37 9.27
N GLY A 122 14.67 5.34 9.41
CA GLY A 122 14.60 6.51 8.53
C GLY A 122 15.50 7.67 8.98
N SER A 123 15.53 8.73 8.19
CA SER A 123 16.26 9.97 8.52
C SER A 123 15.66 10.69 9.75
N GLY A 124 16.51 11.43 10.47
CA GLY A 124 16.10 12.22 11.63
C GLY A 124 16.41 11.54 12.96
N LYS A 125 15.44 11.54 13.88
CA LYS A 125 15.65 11.11 15.27
C LYS A 125 15.88 9.59 15.38
N LYS A 126 16.56 9.17 16.45
CA LYS A 126 17.07 7.80 16.64
C LYS A 126 15.98 6.75 16.89
N TYR A 127 14.90 7.11 17.58
CA TYR A 127 13.84 6.19 17.98
C TYR A 127 12.48 6.66 17.45
N LYS A 128 11.58 5.71 17.23
CA LYS A 128 10.19 5.94 16.82
C LYS A 128 9.23 5.16 17.71
N VAL A 129 8.03 5.69 17.90
CA VAL A 129 6.92 5.01 18.57
C VAL A 129 5.60 5.45 17.95
N PHE A 130 4.67 4.51 17.83
CA PHE A 130 3.32 4.77 17.35
C PHE A 130 2.40 4.92 18.55
N VAL A 131 1.63 6.02 18.61
CA VAL A 131 0.74 6.31 19.73
C VAL A 131 -0.64 6.67 19.20
N ARG A 132 -1.68 6.09 19.80
CA ARG A 132 -3.05 6.48 19.50
C ARG A 132 -3.35 7.81 20.18
N ASN A 133 -3.78 8.80 19.40
CA ASN A 133 -4.22 10.07 19.97
C ASN A 133 -5.59 9.88 20.64
N PRO A 134 -5.72 10.11 21.96
CA PRO A 134 -6.99 9.89 22.67
C PRO A 134 -8.12 10.78 22.16
N LYS A 135 -7.80 11.96 21.58
CA LYS A 135 -8.82 12.90 21.08
C LYS A 135 -9.37 12.55 19.70
N THR A 136 -8.54 11.96 18.84
CA THR A 136 -8.89 11.76 17.42
C THR A 136 -8.96 10.29 17.01
N GLY A 137 -8.60 9.35 17.90
CA GLY A 137 -8.55 7.91 17.60
C GLY A 137 -7.46 7.48 16.61
N LYS A 138 -6.86 8.41 15.86
CA LYS A 138 -5.81 8.19 14.85
C LYS A 138 -4.45 7.83 15.48
N ILE A 139 -3.70 6.97 14.80
CA ILE A 139 -2.32 6.60 15.18
C ILE A 139 -1.36 7.69 14.70
N LYS A 140 -0.51 8.17 15.60
CA LYS A 140 0.54 9.15 15.33
C LYS A 140 1.92 8.52 15.51
N LYS A 141 2.79 8.69 14.50
CA LYS A 141 4.22 8.37 14.61
C LYS A 141 4.94 9.51 15.34
N ILE A 142 5.66 9.18 16.40
CA ILE A 142 6.48 10.12 17.17
C ILE A 142 7.91 9.67 17.08
N THR A 143 8.80 10.57 16.65
CA THR A 143 10.24 10.32 16.57
C THR A 143 10.95 11.14 17.64
N TYR A 144 11.96 10.55 18.29
CA TYR A 144 12.63 11.16 19.43
C TYR A 144 14.04 10.58 19.65
N GLY A 145 14.81 11.23 20.51
CA GLY A 145 16.21 10.89 20.76
C GLY A 145 17.15 11.43 19.70
N ASP A 146 18.37 11.76 20.12
CA ASP A 146 19.38 12.30 19.25
C ASP A 146 20.01 11.22 18.36
N ALA A 147 20.05 11.49 17.05
CA ALA A 147 20.60 10.64 16.01
C ALA A 147 22.11 10.45 16.17
N LYS A 148 22.82 11.52 16.57
CA LYS A 148 24.29 11.55 16.69
C LYS A 148 24.81 10.99 18.01
N GLY A 149 23.92 10.57 18.92
CA GLY A 149 24.31 9.75 20.07
C GLY A 149 24.32 10.43 21.43
N GLY A 150 23.74 11.62 21.60
CA GLY A 150 23.74 12.38 22.87
C GLY A 150 23.17 11.67 24.12
N LEU A 151 22.66 10.44 24.01
CA LEU A 151 22.14 9.63 25.12
C LEU A 151 22.83 8.25 25.26
N LYS A 152 23.85 7.91 24.46
CA LYS A 152 24.50 6.58 24.55
C LYS A 152 25.24 6.34 25.89
N GLY A 153 25.68 7.39 26.59
CA GLY A 153 26.64 7.24 27.68
C GLY A 153 26.09 7.25 29.12
N GLY A 154 24.80 7.50 29.36
CA GLY A 154 24.32 7.84 30.71
C GLY A 154 23.11 7.07 31.24
N TRP A 155 22.54 6.12 30.50
CA TRP A 155 21.32 5.41 30.94
C TRP A 155 21.52 4.64 32.25
N ASN A 156 22.72 4.10 32.46
CA ASN A 156 23.06 3.30 33.63
C ASN A 156 23.36 4.15 34.88
N SER A 157 23.72 5.44 34.71
CA SER A 157 23.98 6.34 35.84
C SER A 157 22.67 6.93 36.38
N ALA A 158 22.40 6.70 37.68
CA ALA A 158 21.26 7.29 38.37
C ALA A 158 21.32 8.82 38.41
N GLU A 159 22.53 9.37 38.56
CA GLU A 159 22.80 10.80 38.63
C GLU A 159 22.53 11.47 37.28
N ALA A 160 23.00 10.87 36.18
CA ALA A 160 22.74 11.36 34.83
C ALA A 160 21.23 11.35 34.52
N ARG A 161 20.51 10.30 34.95
CA ARG A 161 19.04 10.22 34.83
C ARG A 161 18.34 11.32 35.63
N LYS A 162 18.77 11.56 36.88
CA LYS A 162 18.20 12.60 37.76
C LYS A 162 18.43 14.00 37.20
N SER A 163 19.64 14.29 36.72
CA SER A 163 20.00 15.57 36.09
C SER A 163 19.24 15.81 34.78
N PHE A 164 19.11 14.78 33.94
CA PHE A 164 18.29 14.87 32.73
C PHE A 164 16.81 15.12 33.07
N ALA A 165 16.28 14.43 34.08
CA ALA A 165 14.89 14.57 34.50
C ALA A 165 14.58 15.98 35.04
N SER A 166 15.51 16.58 35.80
CA SER A 166 15.34 17.94 36.32
C SER A 166 15.42 18.99 35.21
N ARG A 167 16.45 18.94 34.35
CA ARG A 167 16.63 19.87 33.22
C ARG A 167 15.45 19.86 32.24
N HIS A 168 14.85 18.69 32.02
CA HIS A 168 13.74 18.52 31.09
C HIS A 168 12.35 18.48 31.74
N LYS A 169 12.25 18.76 33.05
CA LYS A 169 10.99 18.75 33.83
C LYS A 169 10.15 17.52 33.55
N CYS A 170 10.77 16.34 33.60
CA CYS A 170 10.14 15.10 33.15
C CYS A 170 8.86 14.74 33.90
N ALA A 171 8.72 15.16 35.17
CA ALA A 171 7.51 14.97 35.97
C ALA A 171 6.27 15.65 35.36
N GLN A 172 6.44 16.76 34.64
CA GLN A 172 5.34 17.52 34.01
C GLN A 172 4.93 16.92 32.66
N LYS A 173 5.74 16.04 32.06
CA LYS A 173 5.52 15.47 30.72
C LYS A 173 4.70 14.17 30.80
N LYS A 174 3.38 14.32 30.80
CA LYS A 174 2.40 13.21 30.84
C LYS A 174 1.76 12.88 29.48
N ASP A 175 1.92 13.73 28.47
CA ASP A 175 1.31 13.55 27.16
C ASP A 175 2.11 12.57 26.26
N ARG A 176 1.55 11.36 26.06
CA ARG A 176 2.11 10.31 25.20
C ARG A 176 2.22 10.71 23.73
N THR A 177 1.54 11.76 23.28
CA THR A 177 1.59 12.23 21.90
C THR A 177 2.78 13.15 21.59
N LYS A 178 3.62 13.44 22.59
CA LYS A 178 4.78 14.34 22.50
C LYS A 178 6.09 13.59 22.65
N ALA A 179 7.09 13.99 21.86
CA ALA A 179 8.44 13.40 21.89
C ALA A 179 9.10 13.50 23.29
N GLY A 180 8.84 14.58 24.03
CA GLY A 180 9.41 14.80 25.36
C GLY A 180 8.98 13.75 26.39
N TYR A 181 7.75 13.20 26.28
CA TYR A 181 7.27 12.13 27.16
C TYR A 181 8.12 10.86 27.01
N TRP A 182 8.44 10.51 25.76
CA TRP A 182 9.20 9.32 25.41
C TRP A 182 10.69 9.50 25.70
N ALA A 183 11.26 10.68 25.42
CA ALA A 183 12.65 10.97 25.77
C ALA A 183 12.93 10.85 27.28
N CYS A 184 12.00 11.28 28.14
CA CYS A 184 12.11 11.14 29.59
C CYS A 184 12.04 9.68 30.09
N ARG A 185 11.45 8.78 29.31
CA ARG A 185 11.25 7.36 29.67
C ARG A 185 12.15 6.39 28.91
N ALA A 186 12.93 6.91 27.97
CA ALA A 186 13.83 6.15 27.13
C ALA A 186 14.85 5.30 27.93
N HIS A 187 15.19 5.66 29.18
CA HIS A 187 16.03 4.82 30.05
C HIS A 187 15.37 3.49 30.45
N LYS A 188 14.03 3.43 30.44
CA LYS A 188 13.24 2.23 30.70
C LYS A 188 13.02 1.41 29.42
N ASP A 189 13.14 2.06 28.28
CA ASP A 189 12.95 1.46 26.96
C ASP A 189 14.29 0.94 26.38
N PHE A 190 15.42 1.57 26.74
CA PHE A 190 16.76 1.31 26.22
C PHE A 190 17.78 1.25 27.38
N GLY A 191 18.16 0.05 27.80
CA GLY A 191 19.18 -0.19 28.84
C GLY A 191 19.52 -1.68 28.99
N PRO A 192 20.74 -2.04 29.43
CA PRO A 192 21.14 -3.42 29.66
C PRO A 192 20.26 -4.05 30.75
N GLY A 193 19.69 -5.22 30.46
CA GLY A 193 18.83 -5.99 31.37
C GLY A 193 17.37 -5.52 31.51
N ILE A 194 16.97 -4.39 30.89
CA ILE A 194 15.60 -3.82 31.03
C ILE A 194 14.99 -3.41 29.69
N GLY A 195 15.74 -3.49 28.59
CA GLY A 195 15.27 -3.03 27.28
C GLY A 195 14.02 -3.79 26.82
N ARG A 196 12.85 -3.14 26.88
CA ARG A 196 11.61 -3.57 26.22
C ARG A 196 11.72 -3.37 24.71
N PHE A 197 12.77 -3.94 24.12
CA PHE A 197 12.98 -3.96 22.69
C PHE A 197 12.38 -5.26 22.16
N TRP A 198 11.47 -5.12 21.20
CA TRP A 198 10.80 -6.18 20.46
C TRP A 198 11.35 -6.19 19.05
#